data_AF-A0A370BIJ0-F1
#
_entry.id   AF-A0A370BIJ0-F1
#
_cell.length_a   1.000
_cell.length_b   1.000
_cell.length_c   1.000
_cell.angle_alpha   90.00
_cell.angle_beta   90.00
_cell.angle_gamma   90.00
#
_symmetry.space_group_name_H-M   'P 1'
#
loop_
_entity.id
_entity.type
_entity.pdbx_description
1 polymer ?
#
loop_
_entity_poly.entity_id
_entity_poly.type
_entity_poly.pdbx_seq_one_letter_code
_entity_poly.pdbx_strand_id
1 'polypeptide(L)'
;MTRDKRRVQTAVIGGPDSELPVVLPLDAVELDAFRRRHPEDTYWCGVWLGGCGQRLTARRCTECVCHFAHLSHADNCRRSALGVSSADHLYIKQDLLRWLADQNNDATAEIEAAADGNMAGAVRFTPQRGAGLRVLLSADSAQIADRSPSHILLAEDLAATVEAVLARHGYVNLVRCVPDGPRRRTQIGTKTRSGQTWHELNECALTPEGTSTPSVEAVRRQRTASHLLGRRTPATPPPTTPAVVGGAVNDPQGYDRTEVIQALEDALADGRNVTKLRLCLERAETATRSGANLRENGLIRAAGDALLRMERGVGVRPSPVSQRSATKTRAARSSSPGRALPPGRFTSPMPRRVEPTAADQEARRAAADRAAKETTARATILEQERAAKIRDGVAAVRGALRKKAREGTTSSWGKLRDQIGPVPLASLKAEDQANVLYEVDRNTPSNEPLLSTLLALGDPALIPAFRRAASRFGIDLPEDPHDLRDVLEADAQALYELWRHR
;
A
#
# COMPACT_ATOMS: atom_id res chain seq x y z
N MET A 1 7.97 31.42 -21.12
CA MET A 1 9.31 32.04 -21.26
C MET A 1 10.37 31.02 -20.89
N THR A 2 11.09 30.48 -21.87
CA THR A 2 12.14 29.47 -21.66
C THR A 2 13.32 30.15 -20.97
N ARG A 3 13.58 29.84 -19.70
CA ARG A 3 14.71 30.40 -18.93
C ARG A 3 16.02 30.15 -19.66
N ASP A 4 16.80 31.20 -19.89
CA ASP A 4 18.17 31.08 -20.39
C ASP A 4 19.05 30.43 -19.29
N LYS A 5 19.19 29.10 -19.37
CA LYS A 5 19.96 28.29 -18.42
C LYS A 5 21.47 28.53 -18.47
N ARG A 6 21.96 29.41 -19.37
CA ARG A 6 23.39 29.71 -19.55
C ARG A 6 23.92 30.76 -18.57
N ARG A 7 23.06 31.33 -17.72
CA ARG A 7 23.44 32.43 -16.82
C ARG A 7 23.52 31.95 -15.37
N VAL A 8 24.60 32.32 -14.68
CA VAL A 8 24.86 31.96 -13.28
C VAL A 8 23.82 32.61 -12.37
N GLN A 9 23.02 31.80 -11.67
CA GLN A 9 21.97 32.28 -10.76
C GLN A 9 22.35 32.19 -9.28
N THR A 10 23.46 31.52 -8.95
CA THR A 10 23.85 31.24 -7.56
C THR A 10 25.31 31.62 -7.33
N ALA A 11 25.57 32.15 -6.14
CA ALA A 11 26.89 32.50 -5.65
C ALA A 11 27.02 32.10 -4.17
N VAL A 12 28.20 32.29 -3.60
CA VAL A 12 28.42 32.23 -2.14
C VAL A 12 28.86 33.59 -1.61
N ILE A 13 28.51 33.89 -0.37
CA ILE A 13 28.80 35.17 0.29
C ILE A 13 30.11 35.09 1.09
N GLY A 14 30.95 36.12 0.99
CA GLY A 14 32.11 36.34 1.87
C GLY A 14 33.45 35.82 1.34
N GLY A 15 33.46 34.69 0.62
CA GLY A 15 34.69 34.14 0.03
C GLY A 15 34.46 32.91 -0.85
N PRO A 16 35.47 32.45 -1.61
CA PRO A 16 35.35 31.34 -2.55
C PRO A 16 35.04 29.99 -1.89
N ASP A 17 35.54 29.76 -0.67
CA ASP A 17 35.34 28.52 0.09
C ASP A 17 34.12 28.58 1.03
N SER A 18 33.38 29.69 0.99
CA SER A 18 32.18 29.88 1.80
C SER A 18 31.09 28.88 1.45
N GLU A 19 30.38 28.42 2.47
CA GLU A 19 29.20 27.58 2.34
C GLU A 19 27.90 28.36 2.54
N LEU A 20 27.94 29.70 2.47
CA LEU A 20 26.77 30.57 2.55
C LEU A 20 26.21 30.86 1.14
N PRO A 21 25.23 30.08 0.64
CA PRO A 21 24.72 30.26 -0.70
C PRO A 21 23.81 31.49 -0.78
N VAL A 22 23.71 32.04 -1.98
CA VAL A 22 22.74 33.08 -2.30
C VAL A 22 22.22 32.89 -3.73
N VAL A 23 20.91 33.11 -3.90
CA VAL A 23 20.25 33.09 -5.21
C VAL A 23 19.98 34.51 -5.65
N LEU A 24 20.37 34.86 -6.86
CA LEU A 24 20.04 36.17 -7.41
C LEU A 24 18.58 36.18 -7.91
N PRO A 25 17.77 37.18 -7.54
CA PRO A 25 16.48 37.36 -8.17
C PRO A 25 16.60 37.59 -9.67
N LEU A 26 15.64 37.05 -10.42
CA LEU A 26 15.60 37.15 -11.89
C LEU A 26 15.10 38.52 -12.35
N ASP A 27 14.19 39.10 -11.56
CA ASP A 27 13.56 40.40 -11.82
C ASP A 27 14.44 41.56 -11.36
N ALA A 28 14.38 42.67 -12.10
CA ALA A 28 15.21 43.83 -11.85
C ALA A 28 14.80 44.60 -10.58
N VAL A 29 13.50 44.68 -10.27
CA VAL A 29 12.99 45.32 -9.06
C VAL A 29 13.36 44.49 -7.83
N GLU A 30 13.20 43.17 -7.91
CA GLU A 30 13.63 42.26 -6.85
C GLU A 30 15.15 42.29 -6.64
N LEU A 31 15.93 42.44 -7.72
CA LEU A 31 17.38 42.62 -7.63
C LEU A 31 17.76 43.91 -6.87
N ASP A 32 17.04 45.01 -7.05
CA ASP A 32 17.32 46.23 -6.28
C ASP A 32 17.03 46.04 -4.80
N ALA A 33 15.93 45.36 -4.47
CA ALA A 33 15.62 45.00 -3.10
C ALA A 33 16.68 44.05 -2.51
N PHE A 34 17.18 43.12 -3.32
CA PHE A 34 18.27 42.23 -2.95
C PHE A 34 19.56 43.01 -2.65
N ARG A 35 19.98 43.94 -3.52
CA ARG A 35 21.17 44.76 -3.30
C ARG A 35 21.08 45.62 -2.04
N ARG A 36 19.90 46.15 -1.73
CA ARG A 36 19.67 46.90 -0.48
C ARG A 36 19.78 46.03 0.77
N ARG A 37 19.42 44.74 0.68
CA ARG A 37 19.54 43.77 1.77
C ARG A 37 20.97 43.23 1.95
N HIS A 38 21.80 43.36 0.92
CA HIS A 38 23.16 42.84 0.85
C HIS A 38 24.17 43.93 0.42
N PRO A 39 24.25 45.08 1.13
CA PRO A 39 25.02 46.24 0.68
C PRO A 39 26.54 46.02 0.72
N GLU A 40 27.03 45.31 1.74
CA GLU A 40 28.46 45.04 1.98
C GLU A 40 28.90 43.63 1.56
N ASP A 41 27.96 42.81 1.10
CA ASP A 41 28.24 41.42 0.79
C ASP A 41 29.06 41.29 -0.51
N THR A 42 30.03 40.40 -0.48
CA THR A 42 30.81 40.01 -1.65
C THR A 42 30.34 38.66 -2.17
N TYR A 43 30.13 38.56 -3.48
CA TYR A 43 29.63 37.36 -4.14
C TYR A 43 30.78 36.64 -4.84
N TRP A 44 30.81 35.31 -4.74
CA TRP A 44 31.89 34.50 -5.28
C TRP A 44 31.35 33.30 -6.06
N CYS A 45 32.07 32.93 -7.12
CA CYS A 45 31.84 31.70 -7.87
C CYS A 45 32.38 30.52 -7.06
N GLY A 46 31.66 30.15 -5.99
CA GLY A 46 32.16 29.29 -4.92
C GLY A 46 32.60 27.90 -5.36
N VAL A 47 33.60 27.35 -4.69
CA VAL A 47 34.18 26.03 -5.01
C VAL A 47 33.19 24.90 -4.79
N TRP A 48 32.35 24.99 -3.74
CA TRP A 48 31.29 24.02 -3.45
C TRP A 48 30.16 24.04 -4.48
N LEU A 49 30.02 25.14 -5.24
CA LEU A 49 29.09 25.23 -6.38
C LEU A 49 29.69 24.69 -7.69
N GLY A 50 30.88 24.07 -7.65
CA GLY A 50 31.67 23.72 -8.83
C GLY A 50 32.23 24.94 -9.56
N GLY A 51 32.38 26.07 -8.87
CA GLY A 51 32.87 27.33 -9.39
C GLY A 51 34.40 27.47 -9.37
N CYS A 52 34.90 28.55 -9.98
CA CYS A 52 36.34 28.81 -10.12
C CYS A 52 36.96 29.65 -8.98
N GLY A 53 36.18 29.99 -7.94
CA GLY A 53 36.62 30.82 -6.83
C GLY A 53 36.78 32.31 -7.15
N GLN A 54 36.43 32.78 -8.35
CA GLN A 54 36.54 34.18 -8.72
C GLN A 54 35.36 35.02 -8.22
N ARG A 55 35.61 36.31 -7.97
CA ARG A 55 34.59 37.24 -7.48
C ARG A 55 33.56 37.54 -8.57
N LEU A 56 32.30 37.61 -8.16
CA LEU A 56 31.13 37.89 -8.98
C LEU A 56 30.55 39.28 -8.70
N THR A 57 29.82 39.80 -9.67
CA THR A 57 28.94 40.96 -9.54
C THR A 57 27.54 40.61 -9.98
N ALA A 58 26.53 41.16 -9.30
CA ALA A 58 25.15 41.01 -9.69
C ALA A 58 24.83 41.95 -10.86
N ARG A 59 24.59 41.42 -12.06
CA ARG A 59 24.23 42.19 -13.26
C ARG A 59 22.71 42.40 -13.29
N ARG A 60 22.30 43.67 -13.29
CA ARG A 60 20.94 44.08 -13.62
C ARG A 60 20.75 43.98 -15.14
N CYS A 61 19.71 43.29 -15.56
CA CYS A 61 19.26 43.24 -16.95
C CYS A 61 17.81 43.74 -17.02
N THR A 62 17.47 44.51 -18.05
CA THR A 62 16.09 44.92 -18.36
C THR A 62 15.49 44.12 -19.51
N GLU A 63 16.34 43.66 -20.45
CA GLU A 63 15.95 42.88 -21.63
C GLU A 63 16.28 41.38 -21.47
N CYS A 64 16.99 41.03 -20.40
CA CYS A 64 17.44 39.69 -20.08
C CYS A 64 17.17 39.36 -18.61
N VAL A 65 17.40 38.10 -18.24
CA VAL A 65 17.34 37.67 -16.85
C VAL A 65 18.54 38.23 -16.08
N CYS A 66 18.30 38.82 -14.91
CA CYS A 66 19.36 39.22 -13.98
C CYS A 66 20.20 38.00 -13.58
N HIS A 67 21.51 38.18 -13.45
CA HIS A 67 22.42 37.06 -13.21
C HIS A 67 23.72 37.53 -12.56
N PHE A 68 24.46 36.61 -11.97
CA PHE A 68 25.84 36.88 -11.57
C PHE A 68 26.77 36.81 -12.79
N ALA A 69 27.74 37.71 -12.85
CA ALA A 69 28.82 37.71 -13.82
C ALA A 69 30.16 37.85 -13.11
N HIS A 70 31.23 37.28 -13.66
CA HIS A 70 32.57 37.46 -13.12
C HIS A 70 33.02 38.92 -13.26
N LEU A 71 33.67 39.45 -12.21
CA LEU A 71 34.24 40.80 -12.22
C LEU A 71 35.48 40.88 -13.10
N SER A 72 36.35 39.86 -13.01
CA SER A 72 37.48 39.62 -13.90
C SER A 72 37.07 38.64 -15.01
N HIS A 73 37.74 38.67 -16.16
CA HIS A 73 37.55 37.65 -17.19
C HIS A 73 37.91 36.27 -16.63
N ALA A 74 36.88 35.43 -16.47
CA ALA A 74 37.01 34.06 -16.00
C ALA A 74 36.91 33.12 -17.21
N ASP A 75 37.77 33.33 -18.22
CA ASP A 75 37.72 32.65 -19.52
C ASP A 75 37.83 31.12 -19.41
N ASN A 76 38.25 30.62 -18.24
CA ASN A 76 38.39 29.20 -17.93
C ASN A 76 37.40 28.67 -16.88
N CYS A 77 36.33 29.39 -16.55
CA CYS A 77 35.33 28.89 -15.60
C CYS A 77 34.58 27.69 -16.21
N ARG A 78 34.82 26.48 -15.69
CA ARG A 78 34.18 25.23 -16.15
C ARG A 78 32.88 24.88 -15.42
N ARG A 79 32.29 25.84 -14.71
CA ARG A 79 31.09 25.61 -13.93
C ARG A 79 29.93 25.20 -14.84
N SER A 80 29.47 23.96 -14.70
CA SER A 80 28.41 23.36 -15.51
C SER A 80 27.01 23.63 -14.92
N ALA A 81 26.89 23.69 -13.60
CA ALA A 81 25.64 23.92 -12.89
C ALA A 81 25.39 25.42 -12.63
N LEU A 82 24.63 26.04 -13.53
CA LEU A 82 24.39 27.49 -13.54
C LEU A 82 23.03 27.90 -12.94
N GLY A 83 22.12 26.93 -12.81
CA GLY A 83 20.77 27.14 -12.31
C GLY A 83 20.69 27.25 -10.79
N VAL A 84 19.51 27.62 -10.31
CA VAL A 84 19.20 27.82 -8.89
C VAL A 84 19.43 26.55 -8.05
N SER A 85 19.17 25.36 -8.62
CA SER A 85 19.35 24.08 -7.93
C SER A 85 20.82 23.71 -7.67
N SER A 86 21.78 24.38 -8.30
CA SER A 86 23.20 24.08 -8.09
C SER A 86 23.67 24.35 -6.65
N ALA A 87 22.90 25.12 -5.89
CA ALA A 87 23.18 25.45 -4.50
C ALA A 87 22.31 24.65 -3.51
N ASP A 88 21.47 23.72 -3.98
CA ASP A 88 20.52 23.01 -3.12
C ASP A 88 21.22 22.27 -1.97
N HIS A 89 22.37 21.65 -2.23
CA HIS A 89 23.15 20.97 -1.21
C HIS A 89 23.62 21.89 -0.06
N LEU A 90 23.95 23.16 -0.35
CA LEU A 90 24.33 24.14 0.67
C LEU A 90 23.13 24.59 1.50
N TYR A 91 21.98 24.85 0.85
CA TYR A 91 20.75 25.17 1.57
C TYR A 91 20.29 24.01 2.46
N ILE A 92 20.32 22.78 1.94
CA ILE A 92 20.01 21.56 2.68
C ILE A 92 20.95 21.40 3.87
N LYS A 93 22.27 21.57 3.68
CA LYS A 93 23.26 21.51 4.76
C LYS A 93 22.90 22.48 5.89
N GLN A 94 22.65 23.73 5.56
CA GLN A 94 22.35 24.76 6.56
C GLN A 94 21.03 24.52 7.29
N ASP A 95 19.97 24.21 6.55
CA ASP A 95 18.64 24.02 7.13
C ASP A 95 18.60 22.78 8.01
N LEU A 96 19.23 21.67 7.59
CA LEU A 96 19.29 20.45 8.39
C LEU A 96 20.19 20.60 9.62
N LEU A 97 21.31 21.32 9.55
CA LEU A 97 22.12 21.62 10.74
C LEU A 97 21.30 22.44 11.76
N ARG A 98 20.56 23.45 11.30
CA ARG A 98 19.68 24.25 12.17
C ARG A 98 18.56 23.39 12.77
N TRP A 99 17.89 22.59 11.94
CA TRP A 99 16.82 21.69 12.35
C TRP A 99 17.28 20.63 13.37
N LEU A 100 18.50 20.13 13.24
CA LEU A 100 19.10 19.20 14.22
C LEU A 100 19.43 19.92 15.53
N ALA A 101 19.99 21.12 15.47
CA ALA A 101 20.25 21.95 16.65
C ALA A 101 18.96 22.31 17.40
N ASP A 102 17.88 22.66 16.69
CA ASP A 102 16.57 22.96 17.27
C ASP A 102 15.97 21.75 18.02
N GLN A 103 16.40 20.53 17.69
CA GLN A 103 16.05 19.30 18.39
C GLN A 103 17.05 18.92 19.50
N ASN A 104 17.94 19.83 19.89
CA ASN A 104 19.04 19.58 20.83
C ASN A 104 19.96 18.43 20.39
N ASN A 105 20.15 18.28 19.08
CA ASN A 105 21.05 17.28 18.52
C ASN A 105 22.14 17.97 17.70
N ASP A 106 23.18 18.44 18.38
CA ASP A 106 24.34 19.03 17.71
C ASP A 106 24.96 18.03 16.74
N ALA A 107 25.23 18.47 15.51
CA ALA A 107 25.77 17.64 14.45
C ALA A 107 26.84 18.37 13.65
N THR A 108 27.78 17.60 13.12
CA THR A 108 28.66 18.08 12.04
C THR A 108 28.11 17.63 10.69
N ALA A 109 28.46 18.36 9.63
CA ALA A 109 28.05 18.01 8.28
C ALA A 109 29.19 18.13 7.28
N GLU A 110 29.33 17.10 6.44
CA GLU A 110 30.35 16.97 5.41
C GLU A 110 29.68 16.85 4.04
N ILE A 111 30.18 17.61 3.06
CA ILE A 111 29.73 17.53 1.67
C ILE A 111 30.62 16.51 0.97
N GLU A 112 30.01 15.50 0.38
CA GLU A 112 30.71 14.42 -0.31
C GLU A 112 30.63 14.67 -1.82
N ALA A 113 31.78 14.62 -2.50
CA ALA A 113 31.84 14.70 -3.95
C ALA A 113 31.19 13.48 -4.60
N ALA A 114 30.53 13.69 -5.74
CA ALA A 114 30.06 12.58 -6.57
C ALA A 114 31.24 11.92 -7.30
N ALA A 115 31.07 10.65 -7.69
CA ALA A 115 32.11 9.87 -8.36
C ALA A 115 32.48 10.41 -9.76
N ASP A 116 31.56 11.13 -10.40
CA ASP A 116 31.75 11.81 -11.68
C ASP A 116 32.53 13.14 -11.57
N GLY A 117 33.00 13.49 -10.36
CA GLY A 117 33.70 14.74 -10.09
C GLY A 117 32.77 15.95 -9.96
N ASN A 118 31.45 15.74 -10.03
CA ASN A 118 30.48 16.79 -9.70
C ASN A 118 30.52 17.05 -8.18
N MET A 119 30.61 18.32 -7.81
CA MET A 119 30.62 18.70 -6.40
C MET A 119 29.23 18.43 -5.79
N ALA A 120 29.21 17.87 -4.58
CA ALA A 120 28.02 17.58 -3.77
C ALA A 120 27.07 16.46 -4.25
N GLY A 121 27.60 15.23 -4.41
CA GLY A 121 26.79 14.03 -4.63
C GLY A 121 25.95 13.61 -3.42
N ALA A 122 26.42 13.94 -2.21
CA ALA A 122 25.71 13.69 -0.97
C ALA A 122 26.13 14.68 0.14
N VAL A 123 25.31 14.78 1.17
CA VAL A 123 25.63 15.49 2.43
C VAL A 123 25.46 14.51 3.58
N ARG A 124 26.52 14.31 4.36
CA ARG A 124 26.52 13.45 5.54
C ARG A 124 26.43 14.31 6.78
N PHE A 125 25.48 14.00 7.66
CA PHE A 125 25.32 14.61 8.97
C PHE A 125 25.67 13.57 10.03
N THR A 126 26.55 13.97 10.94
CA THR A 126 27.02 13.14 12.05
C THR A 126 26.61 13.82 13.36
N PRO A 127 25.46 13.43 13.94
CA PRO A 127 25.03 13.96 15.23
C PRO A 127 25.94 13.45 16.36
N GLN A 128 26.04 14.22 17.44
CA GLN A 128 26.78 13.80 18.64
C GLN A 128 26.14 12.57 19.31
N ARG A 129 24.83 12.38 19.14
CA ARG A 129 24.06 11.27 19.72
C ARG A 129 23.14 10.63 18.68
N GLY A 130 23.11 9.30 18.67
CA GLY A 130 22.24 8.52 17.79
C GLY A 130 22.85 8.22 16.43
N ALA A 131 22.01 7.79 15.50
CA ALA A 131 22.44 7.41 14.16
C ALA A 131 22.56 8.63 13.24
N GLY A 132 23.54 8.57 12.33
CA GLY A 132 23.76 9.62 11.32
C GLY A 132 22.61 9.76 10.33
N LEU A 133 22.51 10.92 9.70
CA LEU A 133 21.56 11.22 8.62
C LEU A 133 22.37 11.48 7.34
N ARG A 134 21.91 10.94 6.22
CA ARG A 134 22.57 11.19 4.93
C ARG A 134 21.56 11.63 3.87
N VAL A 135 21.92 12.68 3.15
CA VAL A 135 21.16 13.18 2.01
C VAL A 135 21.88 12.77 0.74
N LEU A 136 21.20 12.07 -0.17
CA LEU A 136 21.73 11.68 -1.47
C LEU A 136 21.13 12.58 -2.55
N LEU A 137 22.00 13.23 -3.32
CA LEU A 137 21.64 14.18 -4.37
C LEU A 137 22.06 13.70 -5.77
N SER A 138 22.85 12.61 -5.84
CA SER A 138 23.26 11.98 -7.09
C SER A 138 23.08 10.46 -7.05
N ALA A 139 22.72 9.88 -8.18
CA ALA A 139 22.52 8.44 -8.37
C ALA A 139 23.81 7.63 -8.12
N ASP A 140 24.99 8.21 -8.40
CA ASP A 140 26.28 7.54 -8.16
C ASP A 140 26.60 7.39 -6.67
N SER A 141 25.92 8.17 -5.82
CA SER A 141 25.98 8.05 -4.37
C SER A 141 25.00 7.02 -3.80
N ALA A 142 24.17 6.40 -4.65
CA ALA A 142 23.08 5.49 -4.25
C ALA A 142 23.55 4.08 -3.85
N GLN A 143 24.82 3.72 -4.04
CA GLN A 143 25.35 2.42 -3.59
C GLN A 143 25.26 2.22 -2.05
N ILE A 144 24.85 3.25 -1.29
CA ILE A 144 24.65 3.19 0.17
C ILE A 144 23.18 2.97 0.58
N ALA A 145 22.22 2.91 -0.36
CA ALA A 145 20.80 2.69 -0.07
C ALA A 145 20.46 1.29 0.53
N ASP A 146 21.45 0.42 0.71
CA ASP A 146 21.33 -0.85 1.45
C ASP A 146 21.43 -0.67 2.98
N ARG A 147 21.72 0.55 3.47
CA ARG A 147 21.61 0.92 4.89
C ARG A 147 20.21 1.45 5.21
N SER A 148 19.77 1.30 6.46
CA SER A 148 18.42 1.64 6.94
C SER A 148 17.83 2.89 6.26
N PRO A 149 16.79 2.74 5.41
CA PRO A 149 16.29 3.80 4.53
C PRO A 149 15.72 4.99 5.30
N SER A 150 15.38 4.79 6.57
CA SER A 150 14.87 5.82 7.45
C SER A 150 15.94 6.87 7.82
N HIS A 151 17.24 6.54 7.71
CA HIS A 151 18.35 7.47 7.93
C HIS A 151 18.87 8.11 6.63
N ILE A 152 18.15 7.92 5.52
CA ILE A 152 18.52 8.42 4.21
C ILE A 152 17.39 9.32 3.68
N LEU A 153 17.76 10.48 3.15
CA LEU A 153 16.89 11.35 2.37
C LEU A 153 17.36 11.34 0.93
N LEU A 154 16.45 11.08 -0.01
CA LEU A 154 16.76 11.08 -1.44
C LEU A 154 16.26 12.38 -2.10
N ALA A 155 17.07 12.99 -2.96
CA ALA A 155 16.56 14.02 -3.85
C ALA A 155 15.43 13.45 -4.73
N GLU A 156 14.38 14.26 -4.96
CA GLU A 156 13.16 13.84 -5.66
C GLU A 156 13.40 13.41 -7.12
N ASP A 157 14.48 13.88 -7.74
CA ASP A 157 14.86 13.61 -9.13
C ASP A 157 15.62 12.28 -9.31
N LEU A 158 15.97 11.59 -8.22
CA LEU A 158 16.61 10.27 -8.23
C LEU A 158 15.60 9.14 -8.47
N ALA A 159 14.78 9.26 -9.52
CA ALA A 159 13.61 8.42 -9.75
C ALA A 159 13.88 6.90 -9.65
N ALA A 160 14.95 6.40 -10.29
CA ALA A 160 15.28 4.97 -10.24
C ALA A 160 15.61 4.48 -8.82
N THR A 161 16.36 5.27 -8.05
CA THR A 161 16.70 4.96 -6.65
C THR A 161 15.49 5.06 -5.75
N VAL A 162 14.67 6.10 -5.93
CA VAL A 162 13.41 6.31 -5.21
C VAL A 162 12.48 5.12 -5.40
N GLU A 163 12.28 4.66 -6.64
CA GLU A 163 11.45 3.49 -6.93
C GLU A 163 12.02 2.19 -6.35
N ALA A 164 13.34 2.00 -6.41
CA ALA A 164 13.99 0.81 -5.84
C ALA A 164 13.80 0.73 -4.32
N VAL A 165 13.99 1.85 -3.60
CA VAL A 165 13.79 1.91 -2.13
C VAL A 165 12.31 1.76 -1.79
N LEU A 166 11.42 2.42 -2.52
CA LEU A 166 9.96 2.32 -2.33
C LEU A 166 9.46 0.89 -2.52
N ALA A 167 9.95 0.19 -3.55
CA ALA A 167 9.58 -1.20 -3.83
C ALA A 167 9.98 -2.16 -2.69
N ARG A 168 11.11 -1.88 -2.01
CA ARG A 168 11.66 -2.73 -0.96
C ARG A 168 11.13 -2.41 0.45
N HIS A 169 10.82 -1.16 0.75
CA HIS A 169 10.52 -0.71 2.12
C HIS A 169 9.09 -0.16 2.32
N GLY A 170 8.31 -0.02 1.24
CA GLY A 170 6.92 0.45 1.24
C GLY A 170 6.77 1.97 1.36
N TYR A 171 7.81 2.67 1.81
CA TYR A 171 7.92 4.13 1.74
C TYR A 171 9.38 4.56 1.58
N VAL A 172 9.58 5.81 1.18
CA VAL A 172 10.89 6.46 1.12
C VAL A 172 10.78 7.94 1.51
N ASN A 173 11.77 8.42 2.27
CA ASN A 173 11.87 9.83 2.61
C ASN A 173 12.67 10.58 1.53
N LEU A 174 12.13 11.73 1.15
CA LEU A 174 12.64 12.59 0.09
C LEU A 174 13.08 13.92 0.66
N VAL A 175 13.93 14.64 -0.07
CA VAL A 175 14.27 16.03 0.19
C VAL A 175 14.10 16.86 -1.08
N ARG A 176 13.69 18.12 -0.92
CA ARG A 176 13.72 19.12 -1.98
C ARG A 176 13.98 20.51 -1.43
N CYS A 177 14.41 21.41 -2.32
CA CYS A 177 14.49 22.83 -2.04
C CYS A 177 13.40 23.60 -2.80
N VAL A 178 12.54 24.31 -2.08
CA VAL A 178 11.51 25.19 -2.64
C VAL A 178 11.96 26.66 -2.57
N PRO A 179 11.52 27.53 -3.51
CA PRO A 179 11.81 28.96 -3.44
C PRO A 179 11.27 29.60 -2.17
N ASP A 180 12.08 30.44 -1.51
CA ASP A 180 11.71 31.23 -0.34
C ASP A 180 12.32 32.63 -0.43
N GLY A 181 11.68 33.47 -1.27
CA GLY A 181 12.23 34.76 -1.68
C GLY A 181 13.64 34.62 -2.28
N PRO A 182 14.67 35.32 -1.73
CA PRO A 182 16.06 35.23 -2.19
C PRO A 182 16.80 33.98 -1.66
N ARG A 183 16.16 33.19 -0.79
CA ARG A 183 16.68 31.94 -0.24
C ARG A 183 15.92 30.75 -0.84
N ARG A 184 16.32 29.56 -0.40
CA ARG A 184 15.61 28.32 -0.68
C ARG A 184 15.41 27.62 0.63
N ARG A 185 14.20 27.08 0.82
CA ARG A 185 13.80 26.36 2.01
C ARG A 185 13.82 24.87 1.71
N THR A 186 14.39 24.10 2.62
CA THR A 186 14.37 22.63 2.57
C THR A 186 13.02 22.09 3.06
N GLN A 187 12.46 21.15 2.32
CA GLN A 187 11.28 20.37 2.73
C GLN A 187 11.62 18.88 2.72
N ILE A 188 11.00 18.13 3.63
CA ILE A 188 11.11 16.67 3.69
C ILE A 188 9.81 16.06 3.19
N GLY A 189 9.93 15.12 2.27
CA GLY A 189 8.80 14.40 1.69
C GLY A 189 8.76 12.97 2.15
N THR A 190 7.58 12.37 2.12
CA THR A 190 7.42 10.91 2.23
C THR A 190 6.63 10.44 1.03
N LYS A 191 7.27 9.59 0.22
CA LYS A 191 6.64 8.90 -0.90
C LYS A 191 6.27 7.49 -0.47
N THR A 192 5.01 7.15 -0.70
CA THR A 192 4.44 5.82 -0.53
C THR A 192 3.86 5.37 -1.88
N ARG A 193 3.26 4.18 -1.94
CA ARG A 193 2.57 3.72 -3.15
C ARG A 193 1.26 4.47 -3.42
N SER A 194 0.62 5.01 -2.38
CA SER A 194 -0.64 5.75 -2.51
C SER A 194 -0.43 7.22 -2.89
N GLY A 195 0.78 7.75 -2.69
CA GLY A 195 1.12 9.10 -3.07
C GLY A 195 2.32 9.67 -2.34
N GLN A 196 2.54 10.95 -2.54
CA GLN A 196 3.66 11.70 -2.00
C GLN A 196 3.16 12.94 -1.27
N THR A 197 3.72 13.18 -0.08
CA THR A 197 3.37 14.31 0.78
C THR A 197 4.63 15.02 1.21
N TRP A 198 4.57 16.34 1.35
CA TRP A 198 5.70 17.20 1.72
C TRP A 198 5.38 17.94 3.00
N HIS A 199 6.38 18.03 3.87
CA HIS A 199 6.29 18.65 5.19
C HIS A 199 7.41 19.66 5.37
N GLU A 200 7.14 20.66 6.19
CA GLU A 200 8.16 21.59 6.67
C GLU A 200 9.09 20.91 7.67
N LEU A 201 10.33 21.39 7.79
CA LEU A 201 11.30 20.78 8.70
C LEU A 201 10.84 20.78 10.16
N ASN A 202 10.15 21.83 10.60
CA ASN A 202 9.62 21.93 11.96
C ASN A 202 8.48 20.94 12.27
N GLU A 203 7.91 20.28 11.25
CA GLU A 203 6.92 19.20 11.38
C GLU A 203 7.60 17.82 11.43
N CYS A 204 8.90 17.76 11.22
CA CYS A 204 9.69 16.52 11.14
C CYS A 204 10.62 16.39 12.35
N ALA A 205 11.00 15.16 12.69
CA ALA A 205 11.97 14.87 13.74
C ALA A 205 12.98 13.80 13.33
N LEU A 206 14.21 13.87 13.83
CA LEU A 206 15.17 12.77 13.73
C LEU A 206 15.01 11.87 14.96
N THR A 207 14.46 10.67 14.75
CA THR A 207 14.24 9.66 15.79
C THR A 207 15.33 8.58 15.74
N PRO A 208 15.48 7.74 16.78
CA PRO A 208 16.36 6.57 16.71
C PRO A 208 16.04 5.63 15.54
N GLU A 209 14.77 5.57 15.13
CA GLU A 209 14.31 4.80 13.97
C GLU A 209 14.51 5.54 12.64
N GLY A 210 15.07 6.75 12.65
CA GLY A 210 15.36 7.59 11.49
C GLY A 210 14.47 8.82 11.38
N THR A 211 14.45 9.43 10.20
CA THR A 211 13.67 10.64 9.91
C THR A 211 12.17 10.31 9.97
N SER A 212 11.50 10.93 10.94
CA SER A 212 10.06 10.85 11.15
C SER A 212 9.39 12.08 10.58
N THR A 213 8.47 11.88 9.65
CA THR A 213 7.52 12.88 9.16
C THR A 213 6.12 12.50 9.64
N PRO A 214 5.13 13.42 9.63
CA PRO A 214 3.75 13.06 9.94
C PRO A 214 3.21 11.90 9.10
N SER A 215 3.66 11.78 7.84
CA SER A 215 3.31 10.67 6.95
C SER A 215 4.01 9.36 7.33
N VAL A 216 5.28 9.41 7.74
CA VAL A 216 5.98 8.22 8.28
C VAL A 216 5.30 7.76 9.57
N GLU A 217 4.89 8.67 10.44
CA GLU A 217 4.14 8.31 11.64
C GLU A 217 2.78 7.72 11.32
N ALA A 218 2.07 8.23 10.31
CA ALA A 218 0.82 7.64 9.85
C ALA A 218 1.05 6.22 9.31
N VAL A 219 2.09 6.01 8.51
CA VAL A 219 2.49 4.67 8.02
C VAL A 219 2.85 3.74 9.19
N ARG A 220 3.61 4.23 10.19
CA ARG A 220 3.95 3.45 11.39
C ARG A 220 2.69 3.12 12.19
N ARG A 221 1.82 4.10 12.44
CA ARG A 221 0.53 3.92 13.13
C ARG A 221 -0.36 2.94 12.39
N GLN A 222 -0.46 3.04 11.07
CA GLN A 222 -1.17 2.06 10.25
C GLN A 222 -0.53 0.69 10.37
N ARG A 223 0.80 0.55 10.30
CA ARG A 223 1.46 -0.76 10.51
C ARG A 223 1.29 -1.32 11.91
N THR A 224 1.16 -0.47 12.93
CA THR A 224 0.91 -0.90 14.32
C THR A 224 -0.57 -1.18 14.58
N ALA A 225 -1.48 -0.46 13.91
CA ALA A 225 -2.93 -0.59 14.05
C ALA A 225 -3.53 -1.66 13.12
N SER A 226 -2.93 -1.86 11.95
CA SER A 226 -3.10 -3.03 11.10
C SER A 226 -2.56 -4.20 11.88
N HIS A 227 -3.48 -4.89 12.54
CA HIS A 227 -3.27 -6.09 13.32
C HIS A 227 -2.19 -6.98 12.69
N LEU A 228 -1.13 -7.29 13.45
CA LEU A 228 -0.43 -8.56 13.25
C LEU A 228 -1.49 -9.65 13.16
N LEU A 229 -1.43 -10.54 12.16
CA LEU A 229 -2.46 -11.58 11.99
C LEU A 229 -2.56 -12.52 13.22
N GLY A 230 -1.61 -12.39 14.16
CA GLY A 230 -1.57 -13.07 15.45
C GLY A 230 -2.17 -12.29 16.63
N ARG A 231 -3.32 -11.61 16.53
CA ARG A 231 -4.12 -11.36 17.74
C ARG A 231 -5.47 -12.04 17.56
N ARG A 232 -5.50 -13.38 17.63
CA ARG A 232 -6.77 -14.12 17.72
C ARG A 232 -7.50 -13.59 18.95
N THR A 233 -8.55 -12.80 18.75
CA THR A 233 -9.52 -12.56 19.81
C THR A 233 -10.09 -13.94 20.16
N PRO A 234 -10.01 -14.40 21.42
CA PRO A 234 -10.75 -15.58 21.82
C PRO A 234 -12.19 -15.38 21.37
N ALA A 235 -12.73 -16.35 20.63
CA ALA A 235 -14.14 -16.34 20.24
C ALA A 235 -14.94 -16.12 21.52
N THR A 236 -15.48 -14.91 21.68
CA THR A 236 -16.28 -14.58 22.84
C THR A 236 -17.54 -15.42 22.70
N PRO A 237 -17.87 -16.31 23.67
CA PRO A 237 -19.20 -16.92 23.65
C PRO A 237 -20.23 -15.79 23.64
N PRO A 238 -21.35 -15.94 22.92
CA PRO A 238 -22.33 -14.86 22.77
C PRO A 238 -22.69 -14.33 24.16
N PRO A 239 -22.64 -13.00 24.39
CA PRO A 239 -22.89 -12.46 25.71
C PRO A 239 -24.35 -12.77 26.08
N THR A 240 -24.53 -13.66 27.05
CA THR A 240 -25.74 -13.71 27.85
C THR A 240 -25.90 -12.33 28.44
N THR A 241 -26.96 -11.64 28.04
CA THR A 241 -27.26 -10.26 28.41
C THR A 241 -27.39 -10.15 29.93
N PRO A 242 -26.73 -9.17 30.58
CA PRO A 242 -27.38 -8.46 31.65
C PRO A 242 -27.49 -6.99 31.28
N ALA A 243 -28.70 -6.49 31.41
CA ALA A 243 -29.01 -5.08 31.28
C ALA A 243 -28.23 -4.25 32.31
N VAL A 244 -27.39 -3.31 31.86
CA VAL A 244 -26.97 -2.16 32.65
C VAL A 244 -26.81 -0.92 31.76
N VAL A 245 -27.83 -0.06 31.88
CA VAL A 245 -27.78 1.41 32.04
C VAL A 245 -26.65 2.15 31.32
N GLY A 246 -27.04 2.88 30.27
CA GLY A 246 -26.19 3.79 29.51
C GLY A 246 -25.79 5.04 30.30
N GLY A 247 -24.50 5.36 30.27
CA GLY A 247 -23.96 6.69 30.55
C GLY A 247 -23.43 7.28 29.26
N ALA A 248 -24.13 8.27 28.72
CA ALA A 248 -23.73 9.04 27.54
C ALA A 248 -22.60 10.01 27.91
N VAL A 249 -21.51 9.99 27.16
CA VAL A 249 -20.51 11.06 27.16
C VAL A 249 -20.81 11.94 25.95
N ASN A 250 -21.28 13.15 26.22
CA ASN A 250 -21.60 14.17 25.21
C ASN A 250 -20.32 14.85 24.70
N ASP A 251 -20.16 14.89 23.38
CA ASP A 251 -19.22 15.74 22.64
C ASP A 251 -19.95 17.07 22.27
N PRO A 252 -19.31 18.26 22.30
CA PRO A 252 -19.99 19.54 22.51
C PRO A 252 -20.58 20.20 21.24
N GLN A 253 -20.98 19.42 20.24
CA GLN A 253 -21.89 19.90 19.19
C GLN A 253 -23.12 18.99 19.15
N GLY A 254 -24.04 19.26 20.10
CA GLY A 254 -25.20 18.44 20.43
C GLY A 254 -26.23 18.32 19.31
N TYR A 255 -25.98 17.39 18.40
CA TYR A 255 -27.05 16.75 17.63
C TYR A 255 -27.31 15.39 18.26
N ASP A 256 -28.55 15.13 18.67
CA ASP A 256 -28.93 13.78 19.10
C ASP A 256 -28.71 12.83 17.91
N ARG A 257 -27.79 11.89 18.09
CA ARG A 257 -27.41 10.91 17.06
C ARG A 257 -28.62 10.18 16.50
N THR A 258 -29.63 9.92 17.33
CA THR A 258 -30.84 9.22 16.91
C THR A 258 -31.70 10.12 16.03
N GLU A 259 -31.83 11.40 16.37
CA GLU A 259 -32.53 12.40 15.55
C GLU A 259 -31.83 12.62 14.20
N VAL A 260 -30.50 12.64 14.16
CA VAL A 260 -29.72 12.81 12.93
C VAL A 260 -29.92 11.63 11.98
N ILE A 261 -29.88 10.40 12.50
CA ILE A 261 -30.09 9.20 11.70
C ILE A 261 -31.55 9.12 11.22
N GLN A 262 -32.53 9.49 12.06
CA GLN A 262 -33.93 9.56 11.65
C GLN A 262 -34.14 10.61 10.56
N ALA A 263 -33.53 11.80 10.68
CA ALA A 263 -33.61 12.84 9.66
C ALA A 263 -32.96 12.43 8.32
N LEU A 264 -31.95 11.57 8.36
CA LEU A 264 -31.35 10.98 7.14
C LEU A 264 -32.30 9.96 6.49
N GLU A 265 -32.96 9.12 7.28
CA GLU A 265 -33.99 8.18 6.80
C GLU A 265 -35.17 8.91 6.16
N ASP A 266 -35.68 9.96 6.81
CA ASP A 266 -36.78 10.77 6.29
C ASP A 266 -36.39 11.49 4.99
N ALA A 267 -35.17 12.04 4.92
CA ALA A 267 -34.65 12.69 3.71
C ALA A 267 -34.46 11.70 2.54
N LEU A 268 -34.04 10.46 2.85
CA LEU A 268 -33.97 9.35 1.90
C LEU A 268 -35.36 8.95 1.37
N ALA A 269 -36.37 8.93 2.25
CA ALA A 269 -37.75 8.63 1.88
C ALA A 269 -38.41 9.73 1.04
N ASP A 270 -38.10 11.00 1.33
CA ASP A 270 -38.61 12.17 0.61
C ASP A 270 -38.15 12.21 -0.87
N GLY A 271 -36.93 11.73 -1.15
CA GLY A 271 -36.40 11.39 -2.49
C GLY A 271 -36.37 12.50 -3.55
N ARG A 272 -36.73 13.74 -3.20
CA ARG A 272 -36.92 14.87 -4.12
C ARG A 272 -36.10 16.12 -3.77
N ASN A 273 -35.44 16.14 -2.61
CA ASN A 273 -34.68 17.29 -2.13
C ASN A 273 -33.20 16.94 -1.90
N VAL A 274 -32.38 17.16 -2.94
CA VAL A 274 -30.94 16.88 -2.96
C VAL A 274 -30.21 17.64 -1.84
N THR A 275 -30.57 18.90 -1.62
CA THR A 275 -29.94 19.76 -0.61
C THR A 275 -30.21 19.25 0.81
N LYS A 276 -31.45 18.83 1.10
CA LYS A 276 -31.83 18.24 2.40
C LYS A 276 -31.10 16.92 2.64
N LEU A 277 -31.03 16.04 1.63
CA LEU A 277 -30.33 14.77 1.74
C LEU A 277 -28.82 14.95 1.97
N ARG A 278 -28.19 15.89 1.27
CA ARG A 278 -26.76 16.22 1.44
C ARG A 278 -26.45 16.75 2.84
N LEU A 279 -27.29 17.63 3.36
CA LEU A 279 -27.14 18.19 4.71
C LEU A 279 -27.34 17.11 5.80
N CYS A 280 -28.33 16.23 5.65
CA CYS A 280 -28.53 15.13 6.59
C CYS A 280 -27.39 14.12 6.56
N LEU A 281 -26.82 13.84 5.37
CA LEU A 281 -25.69 12.92 5.21
C LEU A 281 -24.44 13.44 5.92
N GLU A 282 -24.07 14.70 5.70
CA GLU A 282 -22.91 15.33 6.34
C GLU A 282 -23.03 15.36 7.88
N ARG A 283 -24.26 15.59 8.38
CA ARG A 283 -24.57 15.52 9.81
C ARG A 283 -24.47 14.09 10.36
N ALA A 284 -24.94 13.09 9.61
CA ALA A 284 -24.85 11.68 10.01
C ALA A 284 -23.41 11.17 10.00
N GLU A 285 -22.61 11.50 8.99
CA GLU A 285 -21.18 11.20 8.95
C GLU A 285 -20.46 11.84 10.14
N THR A 286 -20.82 13.09 10.48
CA THR A 286 -20.27 13.76 11.66
C THR A 286 -20.65 13.08 12.96
N ALA A 287 -21.94 12.74 13.16
CA ALA A 287 -22.44 12.09 14.38
C ALA A 287 -21.94 10.65 14.57
N THR A 288 -21.45 10.02 13.50
CA THR A 288 -20.94 8.65 13.50
C THR A 288 -19.41 8.54 13.46
N ARG A 289 -18.68 9.66 13.52
CA ARG A 289 -17.19 9.67 13.55
C ARG A 289 -16.58 8.82 14.67
N SER A 290 -17.29 8.64 15.79
CA SER A 290 -16.90 7.78 16.92
C SER A 290 -17.25 6.29 16.73
N GLY A 291 -17.77 5.91 15.56
CA GLY A 291 -18.09 4.55 15.15
C GLY A 291 -19.57 4.38 14.79
N ALA A 292 -19.88 4.00 13.55
CA ALA A 292 -21.22 3.67 13.06
C ALA A 292 -21.53 2.17 13.23
N ASN A 293 -22.76 1.83 13.63
CA ASN A 293 -23.25 0.45 13.59
C ASN A 293 -23.63 0.03 12.14
N LEU A 294 -23.90 -1.26 11.91
CA LEU A 294 -24.21 -1.79 10.58
C LEU A 294 -25.42 -1.12 9.91
N ARG A 295 -26.44 -0.74 10.68
CA ARG A 295 -27.64 -0.07 10.17
C ARG A 295 -27.31 1.35 9.71
N GLU A 296 -26.59 2.12 10.52
CA GLU A 296 -26.16 3.48 10.20
C GLU A 296 -25.24 3.50 8.97
N ASN A 297 -24.29 2.57 8.89
CA ASN A 297 -23.42 2.40 7.72
C ASN A 297 -24.22 2.06 6.45
N GLY A 298 -25.25 1.23 6.57
CA GLY A 298 -26.16 0.92 5.46
C GLY A 298 -26.91 2.16 4.97
N LEU A 299 -27.37 3.01 5.89
CA LEU A 299 -28.10 4.24 5.59
C LEU A 299 -27.22 5.31 4.94
N ILE A 300 -26.00 5.52 5.46
CA ILE A 300 -25.02 6.47 4.91
C ILE A 300 -24.69 6.09 3.46
N ARG A 301 -24.43 4.80 3.17
CA ARG A 301 -24.21 4.32 1.80
C ARG A 301 -25.43 4.51 0.91
N ALA A 302 -26.61 4.15 1.39
CA ALA A 302 -27.85 4.31 0.62
C ALA A 302 -28.13 5.79 0.27
N ALA A 303 -27.82 6.71 1.18
CA ALA A 303 -27.91 8.16 0.95
C ALA A 303 -26.89 8.66 -0.07
N GLY A 304 -25.63 8.21 0.01
CA GLY A 304 -24.61 8.53 -0.98
C GLY A 304 -25.00 8.04 -2.39
N ASP A 305 -25.49 6.81 -2.51
CA ASP A 305 -25.95 6.26 -3.78
C ASP A 305 -27.17 7.00 -4.34
N ALA A 306 -28.07 7.47 -3.47
CA ALA A 306 -29.25 8.24 -3.87
C ALA A 306 -28.86 9.65 -4.34
N LEU A 307 -27.92 10.33 -3.67
CA LEU A 307 -27.36 11.61 -4.12
C LEU A 307 -26.69 11.46 -5.48
N LEU A 308 -25.84 10.45 -5.66
CA LEU A 308 -25.17 10.19 -6.94
C LEU A 308 -26.19 9.93 -8.08
N ARG A 309 -27.30 9.24 -7.80
CA ARG A 309 -28.37 9.03 -8.77
C ARG A 309 -29.10 10.32 -9.13
N MET A 310 -29.37 11.17 -8.15
CA MET A 310 -30.04 12.46 -8.37
C MET A 310 -29.14 13.47 -9.10
N GLU A 311 -27.85 13.55 -8.77
CA GLU A 311 -26.87 14.44 -9.42
C GLU A 311 -26.56 14.03 -10.86
N ARG A 312 -26.69 12.74 -11.19
CA ARG A 312 -26.50 12.21 -12.55
C ARG A 312 -27.74 12.33 -13.45
N GLY A 313 -28.87 12.84 -12.96
CA GLY A 313 -30.07 13.09 -13.76
C GLY A 313 -30.70 11.84 -14.39
N VAL A 314 -30.45 10.63 -13.84
CA VAL A 314 -30.99 9.38 -14.38
C VAL A 314 -32.23 8.95 -13.61
N GLY A 315 -33.41 9.24 -14.17
CA GLY A 315 -34.60 8.39 -14.00
C GLY A 315 -35.61 8.83 -12.95
N VAL A 316 -36.60 9.58 -13.42
CA VAL A 316 -37.98 9.57 -12.90
C VAL A 316 -38.45 8.12 -12.72
N ARG A 317 -38.95 7.77 -11.52
CA ARG A 317 -39.64 6.50 -11.27
C ARG A 317 -40.98 6.43 -12.01
N PRO A 318 -41.42 5.26 -12.48
CA PRO A 318 -42.81 4.84 -12.35
C PRO A 318 -42.96 3.94 -11.11
N SER A 319 -44.06 4.18 -10.39
CA SER A 319 -44.50 3.40 -9.24
C SER A 319 -44.97 1.97 -9.61
N PRO A 320 -45.12 1.08 -8.61
CA PRO A 320 -45.24 -0.36 -8.81
C PRO A 320 -46.71 -0.80 -8.98
N VAL A 321 -46.93 -1.89 -9.73
CA VAL A 321 -48.18 -2.64 -9.68
C VAL A 321 -47.90 -4.11 -9.39
N SER A 322 -48.23 -4.47 -8.15
CA SER A 322 -48.87 -5.68 -7.63
C SER A 322 -48.54 -7.05 -8.23
N GLN A 323 -47.98 -7.88 -7.36
CA GLN A 323 -48.19 -9.33 -7.35
C GLN A 323 -49.69 -9.66 -7.26
N ARG A 324 -50.13 -10.74 -7.90
CA ARG A 324 -51.19 -11.59 -7.36
C ARG A 324 -51.06 -13.04 -7.87
N SER A 325 -51.19 -13.92 -6.90
CA SER A 325 -51.13 -15.37 -6.93
C SER A 325 -52.35 -16.01 -7.60
N ALA A 326 -52.17 -17.25 -8.07
CA ALA A 326 -52.96 -18.45 -7.72
C ALA A 326 -53.46 -19.33 -8.90
N THR A 327 -53.24 -20.64 -8.70
CA THR A 327 -54.07 -21.82 -9.07
C THR A 327 -54.22 -22.21 -10.55
N LYS A 328 -53.78 -23.44 -10.92
CA LYS A 328 -54.61 -24.66 -11.17
C LYS A 328 -55.87 -24.32 -12.00
N THR A 329 -56.15 -24.93 -13.16
CA THR A 329 -56.45 -26.37 -13.33
C THR A 329 -56.64 -26.71 -14.82
N ARG A 330 -56.27 -27.96 -15.18
CA ARG A 330 -56.87 -28.88 -16.18
C ARG A 330 -57.23 -28.43 -17.61
N ALA A 331 -56.72 -29.30 -18.51
CA ALA A 331 -57.40 -29.93 -19.65
C ALA A 331 -57.77 -28.99 -20.82
N ALA A 332 -57.80 -29.42 -22.08
CA ALA A 332 -57.88 -30.74 -22.70
C ALA A 332 -57.49 -30.57 -24.18
N ARG A 333 -57.11 -31.67 -24.83
CA ARG A 333 -57.34 -31.96 -26.26
C ARG A 333 -56.58 -31.07 -27.27
N SER A 334 -56.17 -31.49 -28.45
CA SER A 334 -56.24 -32.75 -29.18
C SER A 334 -55.37 -32.58 -30.44
N SER A 335 -55.00 -33.73 -31.01
CA SER A 335 -54.91 -33.98 -32.46
C SER A 335 -53.95 -33.17 -33.32
N SER A 336 -52.98 -33.88 -33.91
CA SER A 336 -52.76 -33.82 -35.36
C SER A 336 -52.16 -35.12 -35.90
N PRO A 337 -52.39 -35.45 -37.18
CA PRO A 337 -52.51 -36.81 -37.66
C PRO A 337 -51.41 -37.24 -38.65
N GLY A 338 -51.23 -38.55 -38.75
CA GLY A 338 -51.08 -39.32 -40.00
C GLY A 338 -49.88 -39.06 -40.91
N ARG A 339 -49.07 -40.11 -41.12
CA ARG A 339 -48.88 -40.67 -42.47
C ARG A 339 -48.23 -42.06 -42.44
N ALA A 340 -48.68 -42.87 -43.39
CA ALA A 340 -48.45 -44.31 -43.54
C ALA A 340 -47.06 -44.70 -44.08
N LEU A 341 -46.64 -45.91 -43.71
CA LEU A 341 -45.59 -46.74 -44.31
C LEU A 341 -46.20 -47.74 -45.31
N PRO A 342 -45.44 -48.27 -46.29
CA PRO A 342 -45.80 -49.48 -47.03
C PRO A 342 -45.17 -50.75 -46.40
N PRO A 343 -45.63 -51.96 -46.81
CA PRO A 343 -45.45 -53.18 -46.02
C PRO A 343 -44.27 -54.03 -46.50
N GLY A 344 -43.62 -54.73 -45.56
CA GLY A 344 -42.55 -55.69 -45.83
C GLY A 344 -42.47 -56.72 -44.71
N ARG A 345 -42.87 -57.95 -45.04
CA ARG A 345 -43.11 -59.10 -44.19
C ARG A 345 -41.80 -59.82 -43.85
N PHE A 346 -41.41 -59.93 -42.58
CA PHE A 346 -40.51 -60.97 -42.09
C PHE A 346 -40.92 -61.40 -40.67
N THR A 347 -41.37 -62.64 -40.56
CA THR A 347 -41.60 -63.35 -39.31
C THR A 347 -40.26 -63.88 -38.79
N SER A 348 -39.88 -63.48 -37.58
CA SER A 348 -38.91 -64.20 -36.76
C SER A 348 -39.39 -64.24 -35.32
N PRO A 349 -39.14 -65.33 -34.58
CA PRO A 349 -39.79 -65.59 -33.31
C PRO A 349 -39.18 -64.72 -32.22
N MET A 350 -40.02 -63.98 -31.51
CA MET A 350 -39.67 -63.30 -30.26
C MET A 350 -39.14 -64.35 -29.25
N PRO A 351 -37.97 -64.15 -28.63
CA PRO A 351 -37.62 -64.92 -27.45
C PRO A 351 -38.63 -64.58 -26.36
N ARG A 352 -39.23 -65.61 -25.76
CA ARG A 352 -40.08 -65.48 -24.57
C ARG A 352 -39.33 -64.65 -23.54
N ARG A 353 -39.88 -63.47 -23.21
CA ARG A 353 -39.45 -62.67 -22.06
C ARG A 353 -39.80 -63.47 -20.81
N VAL A 354 -38.85 -64.28 -20.34
CA VAL A 354 -38.92 -64.91 -19.02
C VAL A 354 -38.92 -63.74 -18.03
N GLU A 355 -40.03 -63.53 -17.35
CA GLU A 355 -40.08 -62.54 -16.28
C GLU A 355 -39.06 -62.96 -15.21
N PRO A 356 -38.14 -62.07 -14.82
CA PRO A 356 -37.13 -62.40 -13.84
C PRO A 356 -37.84 -62.82 -12.55
N THR A 357 -37.52 -64.03 -12.11
CA THR A 357 -38.09 -64.60 -10.89
C THR A 357 -37.72 -63.72 -9.70
N ALA A 358 -38.46 -63.82 -8.60
CA ALA A 358 -38.13 -63.08 -7.37
C ALA A 358 -36.65 -63.30 -6.95
N ALA A 359 -36.11 -64.51 -7.19
CA ALA A 359 -34.71 -64.84 -6.97
C ALA A 359 -33.73 -64.08 -7.89
N ASP A 360 -34.08 -63.86 -9.16
CA ASP A 360 -33.25 -63.07 -10.10
C ASP A 360 -33.22 -61.58 -9.73
N GLN A 361 -34.33 -61.06 -9.21
CA GLN A 361 -34.39 -59.67 -8.73
C GLN A 361 -33.58 -59.46 -7.45
N GLU A 362 -33.60 -60.45 -6.54
CA GLU A 362 -32.82 -60.42 -5.31
C GLU A 362 -31.31 -60.58 -5.58
N ALA A 363 -30.92 -61.45 -6.52
CA ALA A 363 -29.54 -61.57 -6.97
C ALA A 363 -29.01 -60.26 -7.61
N ARG A 364 -29.84 -59.54 -8.38
CA ARG A 364 -29.47 -58.24 -8.96
C ARG A 364 -29.30 -57.14 -7.91
N ARG A 365 -30.16 -57.12 -6.87
CA ARG A 365 -30.02 -56.17 -5.74
C ARG A 365 -28.76 -56.45 -4.94
N ALA A 366 -28.48 -57.71 -4.63
CA ALA A 366 -27.26 -58.10 -3.93
C ALA A 366 -25.98 -57.77 -4.73
N ALA A 367 -26.01 -57.89 -6.07
CA ALA A 367 -24.90 -57.49 -6.94
C ALA A 367 -24.70 -55.96 -6.98
N ALA A 368 -25.79 -55.18 -7.04
CA ALA A 368 -25.75 -53.73 -6.99
C ALA A 368 -25.20 -53.21 -5.64
N ASP A 369 -25.60 -53.83 -4.52
CA ASP A 369 -25.10 -53.49 -3.19
C ASP A 369 -23.60 -53.80 -3.03
N ARG A 370 -23.11 -54.88 -3.64
CA ARG A 370 -21.66 -55.18 -3.67
C ARG A 370 -20.89 -54.15 -4.49
N ALA A 371 -21.39 -53.78 -5.66
CA ALA A 371 -20.77 -52.75 -6.50
C ALA A 371 -20.75 -51.37 -5.82
N ALA A 372 -21.81 -51.01 -5.08
CA ALA A 372 -21.88 -49.79 -4.27
C ALA A 372 -20.89 -49.81 -3.10
N LYS A 373 -20.74 -50.96 -2.42
CA LYS A 373 -19.74 -51.13 -1.35
C LYS A 373 -18.31 -51.06 -1.88
N GLU A 374 -18.04 -51.65 -3.04
CA GLU A 374 -16.70 -51.64 -3.65
C GLU A 374 -16.30 -50.25 -4.16
N THR A 375 -17.24 -49.50 -4.76
CA THR A 375 -17.01 -48.10 -5.16
C THR A 375 -16.76 -47.20 -3.95
N THR A 376 -17.50 -47.37 -2.86
CA THR A 376 -17.29 -46.64 -1.60
C THR A 376 -15.93 -46.96 -0.98
N ALA A 377 -15.52 -48.24 -0.98
CA ALA A 377 -14.22 -48.66 -0.46
C ALA A 377 -13.05 -48.07 -1.28
N ARG A 378 -13.14 -48.08 -2.62
CA ARG A 378 -12.14 -47.47 -3.51
C ARG A 378 -12.05 -45.95 -3.31
N ALA A 379 -13.18 -45.27 -3.15
CA ALA A 379 -13.19 -43.84 -2.85
C ALA A 379 -12.50 -43.52 -1.51
N THR A 380 -12.74 -44.36 -0.50
CA THR A 380 -12.12 -44.22 0.83
C THR A 380 -10.60 -44.40 0.79
N ILE A 381 -10.10 -45.39 0.04
CA ILE A 381 -8.66 -45.62 -0.13
C ILE A 381 -7.98 -44.44 -0.83
N LEU A 382 -8.57 -43.93 -1.92
CA LEU A 382 -8.06 -42.75 -2.64
C LEU A 382 -8.03 -41.49 -1.75
N GLU A 383 -9.02 -41.32 -0.89
CA GLU A 383 -9.06 -40.20 0.06
C GLU A 383 -8.01 -40.32 1.17
N GLN A 384 -7.76 -41.53 1.67
CA GLN A 384 -6.68 -41.81 2.62
C GLN A 384 -5.30 -41.56 2.01
N GLU A 385 -5.07 -41.97 0.77
CA GLU A 385 -3.82 -41.70 0.04
C GLU A 385 -3.61 -40.20 -0.20
N ARG A 386 -4.67 -39.47 -0.58
CA ARG A 386 -4.63 -38.00 -0.72
C ARG A 386 -4.30 -37.33 0.61
N ALA A 387 -4.92 -37.76 1.71
CA ALA A 387 -4.66 -37.23 3.05
C ALA A 387 -3.22 -37.50 3.51
N ALA A 388 -2.67 -38.68 3.22
CA ALA A 388 -1.27 -39.01 3.52
C ALA A 388 -0.30 -38.10 2.76
N LYS A 389 -0.52 -37.90 1.45
CA LYS A 389 0.30 -36.99 0.63
C LYS A 389 0.25 -35.55 1.12
N ILE A 390 -0.93 -35.08 1.54
CA ILE A 390 -1.09 -33.74 2.13
C ILE A 390 -0.29 -33.63 3.44
N ARG A 391 -0.37 -34.62 4.34
CA ARG A 391 0.38 -34.61 5.62
C ARG A 391 1.90 -34.55 5.41
N ASP A 392 2.42 -35.37 4.49
CA ASP A 392 3.86 -35.39 4.21
C ASP A 392 4.32 -34.07 3.58
N GLY A 393 3.51 -33.50 2.68
CA GLY A 393 3.74 -32.17 2.11
C GLY A 393 3.75 -31.07 3.16
N VAL A 394 2.84 -31.11 4.14
CA VAL A 394 2.73 -30.11 5.21
C VAL A 394 3.98 -30.06 6.07
N ALA A 395 4.52 -31.20 6.50
CA ALA A 395 5.72 -31.25 7.33
C ALA A 395 6.94 -30.64 6.61
N ALA A 396 7.12 -30.99 5.34
CA ALA A 396 8.21 -30.47 4.52
C ALA A 396 8.07 -28.97 4.24
N VAL A 397 6.87 -28.49 3.89
CA VAL A 397 6.60 -27.06 3.69
C VAL A 397 6.86 -26.28 4.98
N ARG A 398 6.36 -26.76 6.13
CA ARG A 398 6.59 -26.11 7.42
C ARG A 398 8.08 -26.03 7.76
N GLY A 399 8.84 -27.10 7.53
CA GLY A 399 10.29 -27.11 7.73
C GLY A 399 11.03 -26.08 6.86
N ALA A 400 10.68 -26.02 5.56
CA ALA A 400 11.29 -25.08 4.62
C ALA A 400 10.98 -23.61 4.99
N LEU A 401 9.74 -23.31 5.40
CA LEU A 401 9.37 -21.95 5.80
C LEU A 401 10.02 -21.50 7.11
N ARG A 402 10.21 -22.41 8.08
CA ARG A 402 11.00 -22.11 9.29
C ARG A 402 12.44 -21.74 8.96
N LYS A 403 13.07 -22.47 8.03
CA LYS A 403 14.41 -22.14 7.53
C LYS A 403 14.43 -20.76 6.88
N LYS A 404 13.42 -20.43 6.07
CA LYS A 404 13.30 -19.12 5.43
C LYS A 404 13.08 -17.97 6.40
N ALA A 405 12.31 -18.20 7.47
CA ALA A 405 12.13 -17.25 8.56
C ALA A 405 13.47 -16.94 9.25
N ARG A 406 14.28 -17.96 9.56
CA ARG A 406 15.63 -17.77 10.15
C ARG A 406 16.60 -17.03 9.24
N GLU A 407 16.52 -17.30 7.93
CA GLU A 407 17.35 -16.63 6.92
C GLU A 407 16.89 -15.20 6.61
N GLY A 408 15.73 -14.75 7.10
CA GLY A 408 15.18 -13.44 6.79
C GLY A 408 14.73 -13.31 5.33
N THR A 409 14.26 -14.39 4.70
CA THR A 409 13.87 -14.40 3.27
C THR A 409 12.46 -14.95 3.05
N THR A 410 11.85 -14.62 1.91
CA THR A 410 10.55 -15.18 1.47
C THR A 410 10.76 -16.37 0.51
N SER A 411 9.68 -17.08 0.18
CA SER A 411 9.72 -18.18 -0.80
C SER A 411 8.50 -18.13 -1.73
N SER A 412 8.49 -18.99 -2.74
CA SER A 412 7.34 -19.16 -3.66
C SER A 412 6.93 -20.63 -3.72
N TRP A 413 5.71 -20.91 -4.19
CA TRP A 413 5.24 -22.29 -4.29
C TRP A 413 6.12 -23.13 -5.22
N GLY A 414 6.52 -22.56 -6.37
CA GLY A 414 7.41 -23.19 -7.32
C GLY A 414 8.76 -23.55 -6.69
N LYS A 415 9.39 -22.60 -6.00
CA LYS A 415 10.68 -22.84 -5.31
C LYS A 415 10.58 -23.91 -4.23
N LEU A 416 9.49 -23.95 -3.47
CA LEU A 416 9.26 -25.00 -2.47
C LEU A 416 9.08 -26.37 -3.12
N ARG A 417 8.32 -26.46 -4.22
CA ARG A 417 8.16 -27.70 -4.98
C ARG A 417 9.50 -28.22 -5.49
N ASP A 418 10.34 -27.33 -6.01
CA ASP A 418 11.65 -27.70 -6.54
C ASP A 418 12.62 -28.13 -5.43
N GLN A 419 12.48 -27.58 -4.21
CA GLN A 419 13.30 -27.94 -3.03
C GLN A 419 12.84 -29.21 -2.30
N ILE A 420 11.53 -29.45 -2.22
CA ILE A 420 10.93 -30.58 -1.47
C ILE A 420 10.80 -31.83 -2.36
N GLY A 421 10.88 -31.67 -3.69
CA GLY A 421 10.73 -32.72 -4.67
C GLY A 421 9.29 -32.88 -5.19
N PRO A 422 9.10 -33.55 -6.35
CA PRO A 422 7.83 -33.55 -7.09
C PRO A 422 6.69 -34.34 -6.42
N VAL A 423 6.99 -35.22 -5.45
CA VAL A 423 6.08 -36.32 -5.09
C VAL A 423 4.88 -35.89 -4.22
N PRO A 424 4.96 -34.91 -3.28
CA PRO A 424 3.78 -34.45 -2.54
C PRO A 424 3.08 -33.23 -3.17
N LEU A 425 3.81 -32.33 -3.84
CA LEU A 425 3.33 -30.97 -4.16
C LEU A 425 3.00 -30.73 -5.64
N ALA A 426 3.50 -31.55 -6.58
CA ALA A 426 3.33 -31.32 -8.02
C ALA A 426 1.91 -31.60 -8.54
N SER A 427 1.09 -32.36 -7.79
CA SER A 427 -0.26 -32.77 -8.19
C SER A 427 -1.39 -32.04 -7.45
N LEU A 428 -1.07 -31.11 -6.55
CA LEU A 428 -2.03 -30.42 -5.70
C LEU A 428 -2.76 -29.30 -6.48
N LYS A 429 -4.09 -29.33 -6.46
CA LYS A 429 -4.93 -28.28 -7.03
C LYS A 429 -4.92 -27.03 -6.14
N ALA A 430 -5.41 -25.90 -6.64
CA ALA A 430 -5.53 -24.65 -5.88
C ALA A 430 -6.35 -24.77 -4.58
N GLU A 431 -7.23 -25.77 -4.50
CA GLU A 431 -8.00 -26.13 -3.31
C GLU A 431 -7.13 -26.87 -2.28
N ASP A 432 -6.28 -27.78 -2.74
CA ASP A 432 -5.33 -28.50 -1.89
C ASP A 432 -4.24 -27.58 -1.32
N GLN A 433 -3.84 -26.55 -2.08
CA GLN A 433 -2.89 -25.54 -1.60
C GLN A 433 -3.40 -24.84 -0.35
N ALA A 434 -4.67 -24.42 -0.31
CA ALA A 434 -5.25 -23.78 0.87
C ALA A 434 -5.29 -24.73 2.08
N ASN A 435 -5.56 -26.03 1.85
CA ASN A 435 -5.50 -27.05 2.90
C ASN A 435 -4.08 -27.25 3.43
N VAL A 436 -3.08 -27.29 2.55
CA VAL A 436 -1.67 -27.38 2.98
C VAL A 436 -1.28 -26.15 3.80
N LEU A 437 -1.62 -24.94 3.37
CA LEU A 437 -1.31 -23.71 4.13
C LEU A 437 -2.00 -23.71 5.51
N TYR A 438 -3.27 -24.11 5.56
CA TYR A 438 -4.00 -24.26 6.82
C TYR A 438 -3.30 -25.28 7.75
N GLU A 439 -2.96 -26.46 7.27
CA GLU A 439 -2.31 -27.49 8.08
C GLU A 439 -0.87 -27.09 8.49
N VAL A 440 -0.16 -26.35 7.63
CA VAL A 440 1.14 -25.76 7.95
C VAL A 440 1.03 -24.79 9.12
N ASP A 441 -0.08 -24.07 9.25
CA ASP A 441 -0.28 -23.06 10.30
C ASP A 441 -1.14 -23.49 11.48
N ARG A 442 -1.73 -24.68 11.45
CA ARG A 442 -2.64 -25.17 12.50
C ARG A 442 -2.03 -25.14 13.91
N ASN A 443 -0.71 -25.34 13.99
CA ASN A 443 0.07 -25.35 15.23
C ASN A 443 0.83 -24.03 15.45
N THR A 444 0.45 -22.95 14.78
CA THR A 444 1.01 -21.61 15.02
C THR A 444 0.26 -20.98 16.20
N PRO A 445 0.96 -20.50 17.25
CA PRO A 445 0.33 -19.83 18.39
C PRO A 445 -0.56 -18.67 17.96
N SER A 446 -1.60 -18.39 18.74
CA SER A 446 -2.59 -17.35 18.45
C SER A 446 -2.03 -15.93 18.49
N ASN A 447 -0.87 -15.75 19.13
CA ASN A 447 -0.14 -14.51 19.27
C ASN A 447 0.99 -14.34 18.22
N GLU A 448 1.15 -15.29 17.30
CA GLU A 448 2.24 -15.31 16.31
C GLU A 448 1.68 -15.17 14.88
N PRO A 449 2.40 -14.49 13.96
CA PRO A 449 2.04 -14.44 12.56
C PRO A 449 2.01 -15.85 11.92
N LEU A 450 1.19 -16.02 10.90
CA LEU A 450 1.13 -17.29 10.15
C LEU A 450 2.43 -17.50 9.35
N LEU A 451 3.00 -18.71 9.42
CA LEU A 451 4.23 -19.03 8.71
C LEU A 451 4.02 -19.00 7.19
N SER A 452 2.81 -19.29 6.71
CA SER A 452 2.44 -19.17 5.30
C SER A 452 2.43 -17.73 4.76
N THR A 453 2.52 -16.70 5.62
CA THR A 453 2.72 -15.29 5.20
C THR A 453 3.98 -15.16 4.33
N LEU A 454 5.04 -15.91 4.63
CA LEU A 454 6.29 -15.90 3.84
C LEU A 454 6.11 -16.41 2.40
N LEU A 455 5.06 -17.20 2.14
CA LEU A 455 4.68 -17.64 0.80
C LEU A 455 3.75 -16.64 0.12
N ALA A 456 2.74 -16.15 0.84
CA ALA A 456 1.81 -15.16 0.29
C ALA A 456 2.54 -13.88 -0.15
N LEU A 457 3.57 -13.47 0.60
CA LEU A 457 4.40 -12.31 0.26
C LEU A 457 5.33 -12.56 -0.94
N GLY A 458 5.89 -13.77 -1.06
CA GLY A 458 6.85 -14.13 -2.11
C GLY A 458 6.22 -14.67 -3.40
N ASP A 459 4.93 -15.00 -3.38
CA ASP A 459 4.18 -15.57 -4.50
C ASP A 459 2.73 -15.04 -4.52
N PRO A 460 2.46 -13.96 -5.27
CA PRO A 460 1.13 -13.37 -5.37
C PRO A 460 0.05 -14.35 -5.86
N ALA A 461 0.43 -15.40 -6.61
CA ALA A 461 -0.52 -16.41 -7.09
C ALA A 461 -1.09 -17.25 -5.94
N LEU A 462 -0.42 -17.30 -4.78
CA LEU A 462 -0.90 -17.98 -3.58
C LEU A 462 -1.82 -17.14 -2.70
N ILE A 463 -1.98 -15.83 -2.95
CA ILE A 463 -2.82 -14.95 -2.13
C ILE A 463 -4.26 -15.50 -1.98
N PRO A 464 -4.94 -15.99 -3.03
CA PRO A 464 -6.27 -16.58 -2.86
C PRO A 464 -6.30 -17.82 -1.97
N ALA A 465 -5.27 -18.68 -2.04
CA ALA A 465 -5.16 -19.86 -1.20
C ALA A 465 -4.84 -19.48 0.26
N PHE A 466 -3.98 -18.48 0.46
CA PHE A 466 -3.67 -17.91 1.76
C PHE A 466 -4.90 -17.27 2.42
N ARG A 467 -5.67 -16.46 1.68
CA ARG A 467 -6.93 -15.89 2.19
C ARG A 467 -7.90 -16.96 2.66
N ARG A 468 -8.07 -18.03 1.88
CA ARG A 468 -8.89 -19.19 2.28
C ARG A 468 -8.35 -19.85 3.55
N ALA A 469 -7.05 -20.07 3.66
CA ALA A 469 -6.45 -20.64 4.88
C ALA A 469 -6.62 -19.73 6.10
N ALA A 470 -6.34 -18.43 5.96
CA ALA A 470 -6.47 -17.43 7.02
C ALA A 470 -7.91 -17.30 7.53
N SER A 471 -8.90 -17.32 6.62
CA SER A 471 -10.32 -17.26 6.99
C SER A 471 -10.76 -18.42 7.91
N ARG A 472 -10.14 -19.61 7.76
CA ARG A 472 -10.40 -20.77 8.64
C ARG A 472 -9.85 -20.58 10.06
N PHE A 473 -8.90 -19.67 10.24
CA PHE A 473 -8.42 -19.24 11.55
C PHE A 473 -9.22 -18.05 12.11
N GLY A 474 -10.27 -17.60 11.43
CA GLY A 474 -11.04 -16.41 11.79
C GLY A 474 -10.27 -15.11 11.55
N ILE A 475 -9.25 -15.14 10.70
CA ILE A 475 -8.43 -13.98 10.35
C ILE A 475 -9.02 -13.34 9.11
N ASP A 476 -9.52 -12.12 9.27
CA ASP A 476 -10.00 -11.30 8.16
C ASP A 476 -8.84 -10.50 7.57
N LEU A 477 -8.70 -10.55 6.25
CA LEU A 477 -7.57 -9.95 5.53
C LEU A 477 -8.07 -8.77 4.70
N PRO A 478 -7.36 -7.63 4.66
CA PRO A 478 -7.76 -6.47 3.87
C PRO A 478 -8.08 -6.86 2.44
N GLU A 479 -9.22 -6.41 1.88
CA GLU A 479 -9.56 -6.68 0.47
C GLU A 479 -8.62 -5.94 -0.48
N ASP A 480 -8.20 -4.74 -0.09
CA ASP A 480 -7.25 -3.95 -0.85
C ASP A 480 -5.89 -4.66 -0.98
N PRO A 481 -5.36 -4.83 -2.21
CA PRO A 481 -4.08 -5.51 -2.43
C PRO A 481 -2.87 -4.80 -1.81
N HIS A 482 -2.92 -3.49 -1.64
CA HIS A 482 -1.84 -2.71 -1.02
C HIS A 482 -1.87 -2.91 0.49
N ASP A 483 -3.03 -2.77 1.12
CA ASP A 483 -3.20 -3.02 2.55
C ASP A 483 -2.84 -4.46 2.92
N LEU A 484 -3.27 -5.43 2.10
CA LEU A 484 -2.89 -6.83 2.29
C LEU A 484 -1.37 -7.00 2.26
N ARG A 485 -0.69 -6.36 1.31
CA ARG A 485 0.76 -6.50 1.20
C ARG A 485 1.48 -5.90 2.40
N ASP A 486 1.03 -4.75 2.87
CA ASP A 486 1.61 -4.09 4.05
C ASP A 486 1.46 -4.98 5.30
N VAL A 487 0.30 -5.62 5.46
CA VAL A 487 0.06 -6.62 6.51
C VAL A 487 0.99 -7.82 6.36
N LEU A 488 1.14 -8.36 5.14
CA LEU A 488 2.04 -9.49 4.87
C LEU A 488 3.52 -9.13 5.13
N GLU A 489 3.95 -7.92 4.79
CA GLU A 489 5.31 -7.43 5.05
C GLU A 489 5.58 -7.26 6.55
N ALA A 490 4.62 -6.71 7.30
CA ALA A 490 4.71 -6.59 8.75
C ALA A 490 4.79 -7.96 9.44
N ASP A 491 3.93 -8.90 9.06
CA ASP A 491 3.93 -10.26 9.58
C ASP A 491 5.22 -11.02 9.23
N ALA A 492 5.75 -10.83 8.01
CA ALA A 492 7.03 -11.43 7.60
C ALA A 492 8.19 -10.90 8.45
N GLN A 493 8.22 -9.59 8.73
CA GLN A 493 9.23 -8.99 9.60
C GLN A 493 9.15 -9.53 11.04
N ALA A 494 7.93 -9.63 11.59
CA ALA A 494 7.72 -10.22 12.91
C ALA A 494 8.14 -11.70 12.96
N LEU A 495 7.93 -12.47 11.89
CA LEU A 495 8.47 -13.83 11.78
C LEU A 495 10.00 -13.85 11.76
N TYR A 496 10.65 -12.94 11.03
CA TYR A 496 12.11 -12.88 11.00
C TYR A 496 12.70 -12.61 12.37
N GLU A 497 12.10 -11.70 13.14
CA GLU A 497 12.52 -11.39 14.50
C GLU A 497 12.29 -12.57 15.46
N LEU A 498 11.11 -13.19 15.39
CA LEU A 498 10.74 -14.34 16.21
C LEU A 498 11.66 -15.55 15.98
N TRP A 499 11.98 -15.82 14.71
CA TRP A 499 12.78 -16.98 14.31
C TRP A 499 14.28 -16.72 14.31
N ARG A 500 14.75 -15.46 14.42
CA ARG A 500 16.18 -15.16 14.62
C ARG A 500 16.75 -15.82 15.88
N HIS A 501 15.90 -16.03 16.89
CA HIS A 501 16.28 -16.56 18.20
C HIS A 501 15.79 -18.00 18.47
N ARG A 502 15.18 -18.67 17.48
CA ARG A 502 14.64 -20.06 17.54
C ARG A 502 15.30 -20.96 16.50
#